data_AF-A0A948Z7P3-F1
#
_entry.id   AF-A0A948Z7P3-F1
#
_cell.length_a   1.000
_cell.length_b   1.000
_cell.length_c   1.000
_cell.angle_alpha   90.00
_cell.angle_beta   90.00
_cell.angle_gamma   90.00
#
_symmetry.space_group_name_H-M   'P 1'
#
loop_
_entity.id
_entity.type
_entity.pdbx_description
1 polymer ?
#
loop_
_entity_poly.entity_id
_entity_poly.type
_entity_poly.pdbx_seq_one_letter_code
_entity_poly.pdbx_strand_id
1 'polypeptide(L)'
;MREISWRWQEKLIDWEIKYGELLTIKTIGENTKKKWWYTHGNLRRAWRLLIKDQDPFFIYLTDPQIPKSNNSLEGVNSQLKQKLGDHRGMKCSQQVSFAFWYFTFSRVKNLLDLKKLWVGWKNLYNSKKAH
;
A
#
# COMPACT_ATOMS: atom_id res chain seq x y z
N MET A 1 10.89 13.27 16.81
CA MET A 1 10.00 12.14 16.47
C MET A 1 8.95 11.89 17.55
N ARG A 2 9.34 11.65 18.83
CA ARG A 2 8.38 11.42 19.94
C ARG A 2 7.33 12.53 20.07
N GLU A 3 7.72 13.80 20.12
CA GLU A 3 6.79 14.92 20.32
C GLU A 3 5.73 15.07 19.20
N ILE A 4 6.10 14.84 17.93
CA ILE A 4 5.16 14.90 16.80
C ILE A 4 4.17 13.73 16.86
N SER A 5 4.67 12.54 17.22
CA SER A 5 3.82 11.35 17.40
C SER A 5 2.79 11.56 18.52
N TRP A 6 3.22 12.10 19.67
CA TRP A 6 2.32 12.40 20.79
C TRP A 6 1.24 13.42 20.42
N ARG A 7 1.61 14.55 19.81
CA ARG A 7 0.64 15.58 19.36
C ARG A 7 -0.33 15.04 18.33
N TRP A 8 0.11 14.13 17.45
CA TRP A 8 -0.76 13.44 16.50
C TRP A 8 -1.77 12.53 17.20
N GLN A 9 -1.33 11.77 18.21
CA GLN A 9 -2.19 10.91 19.00
C GLN A 9 -3.24 11.69 19.78
N GLU A 10 -2.86 12.80 20.41
CA GLU A 10 -3.81 13.70 21.08
C GLU A 10 -4.89 14.19 20.10
N LYS A 11 -4.50 14.61 18.89
CA LYS A 11 -5.46 15.06 17.88
C LYS A 11 -6.40 13.95 17.39
N LEU A 12 -5.91 12.71 17.31
CA LEU A 12 -6.76 11.57 17.00
C LEU A 12 -7.76 11.33 18.14
N ILE A 13 -7.31 11.34 19.39
CA ILE A 13 -8.19 11.16 20.56
C ILE A 13 -9.24 12.26 20.62
N ASP A 14 -8.86 13.53 20.46
CA ASP A 14 -9.80 14.67 20.40
C ASP A 14 -10.87 14.45 19.32
N TRP A 15 -10.45 13.96 18.15
CA TRP A 15 -11.36 13.67 17.05
C TRP A 15 -12.31 12.51 17.38
N GLU A 16 -11.80 11.43 18.00
CA GLU A 16 -12.62 10.29 18.40
C GLU A 16 -13.66 10.67 19.46
N ILE A 17 -13.27 11.48 20.44
CA ILE A 17 -14.20 12.00 21.46
C ILE A 17 -15.32 12.80 20.79
N LYS A 18 -14.98 13.63 19.80
CA LYS A 18 -15.94 14.53 19.16
C LYS A 18 -16.82 13.87 18.10
N TYR A 19 -16.29 12.89 17.37
CA TYR A 19 -16.93 12.33 16.16
C TYR A 19 -17.00 10.80 16.14
N GLY A 20 -16.59 10.12 17.21
CA GLY A 20 -16.53 8.67 17.29
C GLY A 20 -17.89 7.99 17.08
N GLU A 21 -18.99 8.65 17.43
CA GLU A 21 -20.34 8.17 17.17
C GLU A 21 -20.57 7.84 15.69
N LEU A 22 -20.04 8.66 14.76
CA LEU A 22 -20.16 8.49 13.31
C LEU A 22 -19.59 7.16 12.83
N LEU A 23 -18.63 6.58 13.57
CA LEU A 23 -18.02 5.28 13.26
C LEU A 23 -18.95 4.10 13.56
N THR A 24 -20.04 4.33 14.30
CA THR A 24 -20.96 3.29 14.76
C THR A 24 -22.32 3.34 14.08
N ILE A 25 -22.70 4.50 13.50
CA ILE A 25 -23.97 4.68 12.81
C ILE A 25 -24.14 3.66 11.67
N LYS A 26 -25.32 3.05 11.60
CA LYS A 26 -25.70 2.06 10.60
C LYS A 26 -26.93 2.52 9.83
N THR A 27 -26.90 2.29 8.52
CA THR A 27 -28.05 2.40 7.63
C THR A 27 -28.63 1.01 7.41
N ILE A 28 -29.94 0.87 7.57
CA ILE A 28 -30.67 -0.37 7.32
C ILE A 28 -30.98 -0.46 5.82
N GLY A 29 -30.75 -1.63 5.25
CA GLY A 29 -31.01 -1.88 3.83
C GLY A 29 -32.41 -2.43 3.62
N GLU A 30 -33.37 -1.59 3.29
CA GLU A 30 -34.68 -2.03 2.82
C GLU A 30 -34.58 -2.49 1.35
N ASN A 31 -35.14 -3.66 1.04
CA ASN A 31 -35.12 -4.24 -0.31
C ASN A 31 -33.72 -4.45 -0.93
N THR A 32 -32.68 -4.58 -0.11
CA THR A 32 -31.32 -4.93 -0.58
C THR A 32 -30.86 -6.28 -0.03
N LYS A 33 -29.87 -6.90 -0.71
CA LYS A 33 -29.27 -8.18 -0.26
C LYS A 33 -28.56 -8.06 1.11
N LYS A 34 -28.17 -6.85 1.54
CA LYS A 34 -27.50 -6.61 2.82
C LYS A 34 -28.48 -5.98 3.81
N LYS A 35 -28.61 -6.61 4.98
CA LYS A 35 -29.52 -6.12 6.04
C LYS A 35 -29.15 -4.73 6.58
N TRP A 36 -27.86 -4.39 6.61
CA TRP A 36 -27.37 -3.08 7.04
C TRP A 36 -25.93 -2.84 6.56
N TRP A 37 -25.49 -1.59 6.61
CA TRP A 37 -24.09 -1.18 6.47
C TRP A 37 -23.76 0.00 7.39
N TYR A 38 -22.48 0.23 7.67
CA TYR A 38 -22.06 1.45 8.37
C TYR A 38 -22.32 2.65 7.46
N THR A 39 -23.07 3.64 7.96
CA THR A 39 -23.45 4.84 7.22
C THR A 39 -22.21 5.58 6.72
N HIS A 40 -21.20 5.72 7.59
CA HIS A 40 -19.92 6.34 7.26
C HIS A 40 -18.82 5.28 7.06
N GLY A 41 -19.07 4.28 6.21
CA GLY A 41 -18.15 3.16 5.98
C GLY A 41 -16.73 3.57 5.55
N ASN A 42 -16.60 4.60 4.70
CA ASN A 42 -15.30 5.12 4.26
C ASN A 42 -14.54 5.81 5.40
N LEU A 43 -15.23 6.66 6.17
CA LEU A 43 -14.66 7.31 7.35
C LEU A 43 -14.14 6.27 8.34
N ARG A 44 -14.95 5.24 8.59
CA ARG A 44 -14.59 4.15 9.49
C ARG A 44 -13.39 3.34 9.01
N ARG A 45 -13.25 3.12 7.70
CA ARG A 45 -12.06 2.49 7.12
C ARG A 45 -10.83 3.38 7.28
N ALA A 46 -10.95 4.67 7.00
CA ALA A 46 -9.86 5.63 7.18
C ALA A 46 -9.40 5.68 8.64
N TRP A 47 -10.34 5.82 9.58
CA TRP A 47 -10.08 5.80 11.02
C TRP A 47 -9.27 4.57 11.44
N ARG A 48 -9.71 3.38 11.03
CA ARG A 48 -9.02 2.12 11.30
C ARG A 48 -7.60 2.06 10.75
N LEU A 49 -7.35 2.66 9.59
CA LEU A 49 -6.00 2.75 9.03
C LEU A 49 -5.12 3.65 9.88
N LEU A 50 -5.65 4.77 10.38
CA LEU A 50 -4.91 5.73 11.20
C LEU A 50 -4.55 5.18 12.59
N ILE A 51 -5.36 4.29 13.17
CA ILE A 51 -5.11 3.74 14.51
C ILE A 51 -4.36 2.40 14.52
N LYS A 52 -4.25 1.71 13.37
CA LYS A 52 -3.71 0.34 13.32
C LYS A 52 -2.19 0.28 13.51
N ASP A 53 -1.47 1.16 12.83
CA ASP A 53 -0.01 1.22 12.88
C ASP A 53 0.44 2.66 12.56
N GLN A 54 0.83 3.39 13.60
CA GLN A 54 1.21 4.82 13.51
C GLN A 54 2.72 5.02 13.39
N ASP A 55 3.51 4.01 13.76
CA ASP A 55 4.97 4.05 13.71
C ASP A 55 5.52 4.47 12.33
N PRO A 56 4.97 3.99 11.19
CA PRO A 56 5.50 4.35 9.89
C PRO A 56 5.14 5.76 9.40
N PHE A 57 4.17 6.45 10.01
CA PHE A 57 3.63 7.70 9.45
C PHE A 57 4.65 8.82 9.40
N PHE A 58 5.59 8.87 10.34
CA PHE A 58 6.50 10.00 10.50
C PHE A 58 7.96 9.69 10.18
N ILE A 59 8.26 8.49 9.66
CA ILE A 59 9.64 8.07 9.37
C ILE A 59 10.29 9.01 8.33
N TYR A 60 9.53 9.50 7.35
CA TYR A 60 10.03 10.44 6.33
C TYR A 60 10.51 11.78 6.89
N LEU A 61 10.14 12.15 8.13
CA LEU A 61 10.62 13.37 8.77
C LEU A 61 12.05 13.23 9.30
N THR A 62 12.52 12.00 9.50
CA THR A 62 13.83 11.72 10.10
C THR A 62 14.76 10.95 9.19
N ASP A 63 14.22 10.18 8.24
CA ASP A 63 15.02 9.45 7.26
C ASP A 63 15.08 10.23 5.94
N PRO A 64 16.21 10.87 5.61
CA PRO A 64 16.37 11.62 4.36
C PRO A 64 16.36 10.71 3.12
N GLN A 65 16.50 9.39 3.27
CA GLN A 65 16.40 8.45 2.14
C GLN A 65 14.96 8.26 1.69
N ILE A 66 13.96 8.58 2.53
CA ILE A 66 12.56 8.51 2.19
C ILE A 66 12.14 9.85 1.57
N PRO A 67 11.67 9.87 0.31
CA PRO A 67 11.19 11.09 -0.31
C PRO A 67 10.02 11.71 0.45
N LYS A 68 9.96 13.05 0.49
CA LYS A 68 8.86 13.80 1.14
C LYS A 68 7.51 13.63 0.45
N SER A 69 7.48 13.19 -0.79
CA SER A 69 6.25 12.93 -1.55
C SER A 69 6.30 11.54 -2.19
N ASN A 70 5.11 10.99 -2.43
CA ASN A 70 4.94 9.70 -3.09
C ASN A 70 4.86 9.82 -4.63
N ASN A 71 5.11 11.00 -5.22
CA ASN A 71 4.94 11.27 -6.66
C ASN A 71 5.64 10.23 -7.55
N SER A 72 6.88 9.86 -7.21
CA SER A 72 7.62 8.85 -7.97
C SER A 72 6.95 7.48 -7.90
N LEU A 73 6.37 7.12 -6.76
CA LEU A 73 5.67 5.86 -6.57
C LEU A 73 4.33 5.85 -7.31
N GLU A 74 3.59 6.97 -7.27
CA GLU A 74 2.32 7.13 -7.98
C GLU A 74 2.49 7.08 -9.51
N GLY A 75 3.55 7.68 -10.04
CA GLY A 75 3.89 7.59 -11.47
C GLY A 75 4.15 6.15 -11.91
N VAL A 76 5.01 5.44 -11.16
CA VAL A 76 5.32 4.02 -11.42
C VAL A 76 4.06 3.14 -11.32
N ASN A 77 3.23 3.35 -10.30
CA ASN A 77 1.98 2.60 -10.13
C ASN A 77 0.97 2.88 -11.24
N SER A 78 0.89 4.11 -11.72
CA SER A 78 0.00 4.50 -12.81
C SER A 78 0.40 3.81 -14.12
N GLN A 79 1.70 3.80 -14.43
CA GLN A 79 2.23 3.10 -15.61
C GLN A 79 1.98 1.58 -15.53
N LEU A 80 2.21 0.96 -14.36
CA LEU A 80 1.93 -0.45 -14.16
C LEU A 80 0.43 -0.77 -14.33
N LYS A 81 -0.45 0.02 -13.71
CA LYS A 81 -1.91 -0.16 -13.81
C LYS A 81 -2.40 -0.02 -15.25
N GLN A 82 -1.85 0.92 -16.01
CA GLN A 82 -2.18 1.07 -17.43
C GLN A 82 -1.83 -0.21 -18.20
N LYS A 83 -0.59 -0.71 -18.07
CA LYS A 83 -0.14 -1.94 -18.74
C LYS A 83 -0.95 -3.17 -18.34
N LEU A 84 -1.28 -3.32 -17.06
CA LEU A 84 -2.18 -4.39 -16.60
C LEU A 84 -3.59 -4.21 -17.15
N GLY A 85 -4.05 -2.96 -17.30
CA GLY A 85 -5.32 -2.59 -17.90
C GLY A 85 -5.42 -2.88 -19.39
N ASP A 86 -4.30 -2.86 -20.12
CA ASP A 86 -4.23 -3.30 -21.52
C ASP A 86 -4.34 -4.84 -21.64
N HIS A 87 -4.04 -5.55 -20.54
CA HIS A 87 -4.02 -7.01 -20.46
C HIS A 87 -5.01 -7.55 -19.41
N ARG A 88 -6.25 -7.02 -19.39
CA ARG A 88 -7.30 -7.39 -18.42
C ARG A 88 -7.65 -8.89 -18.36
N GLY A 89 -7.34 -9.65 -19.41
CA GLY A 89 -7.57 -11.10 -19.47
C GLY A 89 -6.58 -11.94 -18.67
N MET A 90 -5.51 -11.34 -18.11
CA MET A 90 -4.53 -12.07 -17.30
C MET A 90 -5.11 -12.53 -15.97
N LYS A 91 -4.86 -13.79 -15.62
CA LYS A 91 -5.12 -14.32 -14.27
C LYS A 91 -4.23 -13.60 -13.25
N CYS A 92 -4.65 -13.56 -11.99
CA CYS A 92 -3.89 -12.90 -10.91
C CYS A 92 -2.42 -13.35 -10.84
N SER A 93 -2.13 -14.65 -10.96
CA SER A 93 -0.75 -15.18 -10.98
C SER A 93 0.10 -14.65 -12.15
N GLN A 94 -0.53 -14.42 -13.30
CA GLN A 94 0.11 -13.83 -14.47
C GLN A 94 0.34 -12.33 -14.27
N GLN A 95 -0.61 -11.61 -13.67
CA GLN A 95 -0.44 -10.20 -13.30
C GLN A 95 0.70 -9.99 -12.30
N VAL A 96 0.84 -10.88 -11.31
CA VAL A 96 1.96 -10.86 -10.36
C VAL A 96 3.29 -11.12 -11.08
N SER A 97 3.35 -12.14 -11.94
CA SER A 97 4.53 -12.42 -12.75
C SER A 97 4.91 -11.25 -13.66
N PHE A 98 3.92 -10.65 -14.31
CA PHE A 98 4.09 -9.47 -15.15
C PHE A 98 4.65 -8.30 -14.35
N ALA A 99 4.06 -7.97 -13.19
CA ALA A 99 4.52 -6.87 -12.35
C ALA A 99 5.97 -7.09 -11.87
N PHE A 100 6.31 -8.33 -11.48
CA PHE A 100 7.68 -8.69 -11.09
C PHE A 100 8.67 -8.41 -12.22
N TRP A 101 8.40 -8.93 -13.42
CA TRP A 101 9.28 -8.72 -14.57
C TRP A 101 9.33 -7.27 -15.01
N TYR A 102 8.19 -6.59 -15.02
CA TYR A 102 8.11 -5.16 -15.34
C TYR A 102 9.00 -4.34 -14.41
N PHE A 103 8.91 -4.55 -13.09
CA PHE A 103 9.78 -3.84 -12.15
C PHE A 103 11.25 -4.21 -12.32
N THR A 104 11.53 -5.49 -12.56
CA THR A 104 12.89 -5.98 -12.79
C THR A 104 13.53 -5.26 -13.98
N PHE A 105 12.86 -5.26 -15.14
CA PHE A 105 13.39 -4.63 -16.35
C PHE A 105 13.36 -3.11 -16.32
N SER A 106 12.42 -2.49 -15.59
CA SER A 106 12.40 -1.02 -15.41
C SER A 106 13.59 -0.49 -14.60
N ARG A 107 14.24 -1.36 -13.81
CA ARG A 107 15.41 -1.03 -12.98
C ARG A 107 16.74 -1.41 -13.62
N VAL A 108 16.72 -2.24 -14.66
CA VAL A 108 17.91 -2.59 -15.46
C VAL A 108 18.20 -1.46 -16.43
N LYS A 109 19.28 -0.72 -16.21
CA LYS A 109 19.69 0.37 -17.11
C LYS A 109 20.80 -0.05 -18.07
N ASN A 110 21.54 -1.10 -17.74
CA ASN A 110 22.67 -1.58 -18.53
C ASN A 110 22.87 -3.11 -18.39
N LEU A 111 23.78 -3.65 -19.20
CA LEU A 111 24.15 -5.07 -19.21
C LEU A 111 24.69 -5.57 -17.86
N LEU A 112 25.33 -4.69 -17.07
CA LEU A 112 25.86 -5.05 -15.76
C LEU A 112 24.74 -5.29 -14.74
N ASP A 113 23.69 -4.45 -14.75
CA ASP A 113 22.51 -4.61 -13.90
C ASP A 113 21.78 -5.91 -14.20
N LEU A 114 21.67 -6.26 -15.49
CA LEU A 114 21.08 -7.52 -15.93
C LEU A 114 21.88 -8.72 -15.43
N LYS A 115 23.22 -8.68 -15.53
CA LYS A 115 24.11 -9.72 -15.02
C LYS A 115 23.97 -9.89 -13.50
N LYS A 116 23.91 -8.78 -12.75
CA LYS A 116 23.72 -8.81 -11.28
C LYS A 116 22.39 -9.47 -10.89
N LEU A 117 21.30 -9.12 -11.58
CA LEU A 117 20.00 -9.75 -11.36
C LEU A 117 20.01 -11.24 -11.68
N TRP A 118 20.65 -11.65 -12.78
CA TRP A 118 20.77 -13.06 -13.14
C TRP A 118 21.53 -13.86 -12.09
N VAL A 119 22.64 -13.34 -11.58
CA VAL A 119 23.41 -13.97 -10.50
C VAL A 119 22.56 -14.09 -9.23
N GLY A 120 21.89 -13.01 -8.83
CA GLY A 120 21.02 -13.01 -7.64
C GLY A 120 19.87 -14.02 -7.75
N TRP A 121 19.20 -14.07 -8.90
CA TRP A 121 18.13 -15.04 -9.16
C TRP A 121 18.63 -16.48 -9.12
N LYS A 122 19.78 -16.76 -9.76
CA LYS A 122 20.38 -18.10 -9.78
C LYS A 122 20.71 -18.59 -8.36
N ASN A 123 21.27 -17.72 -7.53
CA ASN A 123 21.59 -18.05 -6.14
C ASN A 123 20.33 -18.35 -5.31
N LEU A 124 19.29 -17.53 -5.44
CA LEU A 124 18.00 -17.75 -4.76
C LEU A 124 17.32 -19.05 -5.21
N TYR A 125 17.32 -19.32 -6.51
CA TYR A 125 16.73 -20.56 -7.06
C TYR A 125 17.45 -21.80 -6.54
N ASN A 126 18.79 -21.78 -6.53
CA ASN A 126 19.59 -22.89 -6.02
C ASN A 126 19.41 -23.09 -4.51
N SER A 127 19.30 -22.02 -3.73
CA SER A 127 19.03 -22.09 -2.28
C SER A 127 17.66 -22.71 -1.97
N LYS A 128 16.63 -22.41 -2.77
CA LYS A 128 15.30 -23.02 -2.61
C LYS A 128 15.21 -24.48 -3.05
N LYS A 129 16.16 -24.96 -3.84
CA LYS A 129 16.22 -26.36 -4.32
C LYS A 129 17.04 -27.26 -3.39
N ALA A 130 17.79 -26.67 -2.46
CA ALA A 130 18.60 -27.35 -1.45
C ALA A 130 17.84 -27.63 -0.14
N HIS A 131 16.57 -27.22 -0.06
CA HIS A 131 15.61 -27.53 1.00
C HIS A 131 14.42 -28.28 0.40
#